data_AF-A0A0U1L5W7-F1
#
_entry.id   AF-A0A0U1L5W7-F1
#
_cell.length_a   1.000
_cell.length_b   1.000
_cell.length_c   1.000
_cell.angle_alpha   90.00
_cell.angle_beta   90.00
_cell.angle_gamma   90.00
#
_symmetry.space_group_name_H-M   'P 1'
#
loop_
_entity.id
_entity.type
_entity.pdbx_description
1 polymer ?
#
loop_
_entity_poly.entity_id
_entity_poly.type
_entity_poly.pdbx_seq_one_letter_code
_entity_poly.pdbx_strand_id
1 'polypeptide(L)'
;MSIFRELRNECLIKELEHELNTDVLLFGFDGIVYFGNLQKIDDCRVAFLSPAIEADSNVEILSPGGEVVDVRFLNLDLWQIIAKATGVKTSPFDNGKSPGLCISAEETQRTEASERQESRDLICLLKRMIGDLVVITTLGGFVFQGTLGNVDDELAFISVDEIFGPATSSGISDDVVSTAVINLEAITSVSRSAECC
;
A
#
# COMPACT_ATOMS: atom_id res chain seq x y z
N MET A 1 8.37 -19.71 10.16
CA MET A 1 7.04 -19.14 9.79
C MET A 1 6.60 -18.11 10.83
N SER A 2 7.32 -16.98 10.96
CA SER A 2 7.01 -15.93 11.96
C SER A 2 6.70 -14.55 11.36
N ILE A 3 6.94 -14.35 10.06
CA ILE A 3 6.78 -13.07 9.36
C ILE A 3 5.32 -12.58 9.40
N PHE A 4 4.34 -13.49 9.29
CA PHE A 4 2.90 -13.17 9.28
C PHE A 4 2.31 -12.67 10.61
N ARG A 5 3.07 -12.72 11.71
CA ARG A 5 2.59 -12.13 12.98
C ARG A 5 2.95 -10.66 13.10
N GLU A 6 4.02 -10.24 12.43
CA GLU A 6 4.59 -8.91 12.58
C GLU A 6 3.89 -7.89 11.68
N LEU A 7 3.37 -8.31 10.52
CA LEU A 7 2.52 -7.48 9.66
C LEU A 7 1.12 -7.20 10.22
N ARG A 8 0.74 -7.81 11.35
CA ARG A 8 -0.61 -7.66 11.91
C ARG A 8 -0.73 -6.32 12.61
N ASN A 9 -1.37 -5.37 11.95
CA ASN A 9 -1.69 -4.09 12.53
C ASN A 9 -3.21 -3.91 12.64
N GLU A 10 -3.74 -4.10 13.85
CA GLU A 10 -5.17 -3.91 14.13
C GLU A 10 -5.62 -2.45 13.93
N CYS A 11 -4.71 -1.48 14.06
CA CYS A 11 -5.01 -0.08 13.82
C CYS A 11 -5.24 0.18 12.33
N LEU A 12 -4.47 -0.45 11.44
CA LEU A 12 -4.74 -0.40 9.99
C LEU A 12 -6.13 -0.98 9.67
N ILE A 13 -6.52 -2.06 10.35
CA ILE A 13 -7.82 -2.70 10.14
C ILE A 13 -8.96 -1.80 10.63
N LYS A 14 -8.81 -1.14 11.79
CA LYS A 14 -9.77 -0.13 12.26
C LYS A 14 -9.90 1.04 11.28
N GLU A 15 -8.78 1.50 10.73
CA GLU A 15 -8.77 2.52 9.68
C GLU A 15 -9.49 2.05 8.41
N LEU A 16 -9.47 0.75 8.09
CA LEU A 16 -10.27 0.19 6.98
C LEU A 16 -11.76 0.06 7.35
N GLU A 17 -12.11 -0.21 8.60
CA GLU A 17 -13.50 -0.22 9.07
C GLU A 17 -14.16 1.16 8.98
N HIS A 18 -13.37 2.25 9.03
CA HIS A 18 -13.87 3.60 8.78
C HIS A 18 -14.14 3.88 7.28
N GLU A 19 -13.59 3.07 6.39
CA GLU A 19 -13.70 3.18 4.93
C GLU A 19 -14.71 2.17 4.34
N LEU A 20 -15.68 1.72 5.13
CA LEU A 20 -16.73 0.84 4.62
C LEU A 20 -17.61 1.58 3.60
N ASN A 21 -17.90 0.87 2.51
CA ASN A 21 -18.63 1.31 1.32
C ASN A 21 -17.89 2.35 0.47
N THR A 22 -16.57 2.48 0.60
CA THR A 22 -15.75 3.32 -0.27
C THR A 22 -14.82 2.49 -1.16
N ASP A 23 -14.35 3.09 -2.25
CA ASP A 23 -13.41 2.47 -3.16
C ASP A 23 -12.00 2.58 -2.57
N VAL A 24 -11.32 1.43 -2.44
CA VAL A 24 -10.03 1.32 -1.77
C VAL A 24 -9.03 0.57 -2.63
N LEU A 25 -7.77 0.98 -2.53
CA LEU A 25 -6.61 0.24 -2.99
C LEU A 25 -5.93 -0.40 -1.78
N LEU A 26 -5.71 -1.71 -1.84
CA LEU A 26 -5.03 -2.48 -0.78
C LEU A 26 -3.75 -3.07 -1.34
N PHE A 27 -2.64 -2.83 -0.66
CA PHE A 27 -1.32 -3.29 -1.07
C PHE A 27 -0.93 -4.49 -0.20
N GLY A 28 -0.64 -5.63 -0.83
CA GLY A 28 -0.20 -6.85 -0.17
C GLY A 28 1.32 -6.93 -0.01
N PHE A 29 1.81 -7.58 1.04
CA PHE A 29 3.26 -7.80 1.23
C PHE A 29 3.90 -8.65 0.12
N ASP A 30 3.09 -9.37 -0.66
CA ASP A 30 3.46 -10.19 -1.79
C ASP A 30 3.65 -9.40 -3.09
N GLY A 31 3.41 -8.08 -3.06
CA GLY A 31 3.49 -7.22 -4.23
C GLY A 31 2.20 -7.16 -5.04
N ILE A 32 1.11 -7.80 -4.60
CA ILE A 32 -0.19 -7.72 -5.26
C ILE A 32 -0.92 -6.45 -4.80
N VAL A 33 -1.61 -5.80 -5.73
CA VAL A 33 -2.52 -4.68 -5.43
C VAL A 33 -3.95 -5.10 -5.72
N TYR A 34 -4.85 -4.83 -4.79
CA TYR A 34 -6.27 -5.10 -4.91
C TYR A 34 -7.05 -3.79 -4.96
N PHE A 35 -7.91 -3.63 -5.95
CA PHE A 35 -8.78 -2.47 -6.07
C PHE A 35 -10.24 -2.90 -6.10
N GLY A 36 -11.08 -2.23 -5.32
CA GLY A 36 -12.51 -2.44 -5.32
C GLY A 36 -13.20 -1.71 -4.18
N ASN A 37 -14.52 -1.87 -4.09
CA ASN A 37 -15.31 -1.27 -3.03
C ASN A 37 -15.34 -2.15 -1.79
N LEU A 38 -14.92 -1.61 -0.65
CA LEU A 38 -14.85 -2.35 0.63
C LEU A 38 -16.22 -2.42 1.29
N GLN A 39 -16.89 -3.58 1.25
CA GLN A 39 -18.26 -3.70 1.78
C GLN A 39 -18.32 -4.06 3.26
N LYS A 40 -17.40 -4.93 3.70
CA LYS A 40 -17.37 -5.43 5.06
C LYS A 40 -16.01 -6.00 5.43
N ILE A 41 -15.76 -6.04 6.73
CA ILE A 41 -14.63 -6.73 7.34
C ILE A 41 -15.20 -7.71 8.35
N ASP A 42 -14.91 -9.00 8.16
CA ASP A 42 -15.30 -10.07 9.07
C ASP A 42 -14.11 -10.43 10.00
N ASP A 43 -14.40 -10.55 11.30
CA ASP A 43 -13.46 -10.97 12.35
C ASP A 43 -12.11 -10.22 12.39
N CYS A 44 -12.12 -8.91 12.06
CA CYS A 44 -10.93 -8.07 11.95
C CYS A 44 -9.82 -8.71 11.09
N ARG A 45 -10.21 -9.49 10.08
CA ARG A 45 -9.27 -10.28 9.29
C ARG A 45 -9.65 -10.39 7.83
N VAL A 46 -10.90 -10.62 7.49
CA VAL A 46 -11.29 -10.87 6.10
C VAL A 46 -12.06 -9.68 5.56
N ALA A 47 -11.48 -8.96 4.61
CA ALA A 47 -12.18 -7.92 3.87
C ALA A 47 -12.93 -8.51 2.67
N PHE A 48 -14.15 -8.04 2.44
CA PHE A 48 -14.92 -8.33 1.23
C PHE A 48 -14.89 -7.11 0.31
N LEU A 49 -14.34 -7.31 -0.89
CA LEU A 49 -14.38 -6.32 -1.96
C LEU A 49 -15.46 -6.70 -2.99
N SER A 50 -16.21 -5.68 -3.39
CA SER A 50 -17.19 -5.72 -4.47
C SER A 50 -16.77 -4.76 -5.60
N PRO A 51 -17.43 -4.79 -6.76
CA PRO A 51 -17.12 -3.87 -7.85
C PRO A 51 -17.07 -2.41 -7.39
N ALA A 52 -16.11 -1.66 -7.91
CA ALA A 52 -15.89 -0.26 -7.56
C ALA A 52 -17.11 0.60 -7.92
N ILE A 53 -17.47 1.55 -7.07
CA ILE A 53 -18.65 2.41 -7.27
C ILE A 53 -18.31 3.59 -8.17
N GLU A 54 -17.19 4.26 -7.91
CA GLU A 54 -16.81 5.49 -8.61
C GLU A 54 -16.12 5.18 -9.95
N ALA A 55 -15.38 4.08 -10.01
CA ALA A 55 -14.67 3.65 -11.23
C ALA A 55 -15.51 2.80 -12.20
N ASP A 56 -16.73 2.38 -11.81
CA ASP A 56 -17.62 1.49 -12.57
C ASP A 56 -16.90 0.24 -13.12
N SER A 57 -16.02 -0.35 -12.31
CA SER A 57 -15.20 -1.50 -12.69
C SER A 57 -15.39 -2.67 -11.72
N ASN A 58 -15.03 -3.88 -12.17
CA ASN A 58 -15.02 -5.06 -11.32
C ASN A 58 -13.95 -4.93 -10.22
N VAL A 59 -13.85 -5.89 -9.32
CA VAL A 59 -12.69 -5.94 -8.43
C VAL A 59 -11.46 -6.27 -9.28
N GLU A 60 -10.47 -5.39 -9.26
CA GLU A 60 -9.25 -5.53 -10.06
C GLU A 60 -8.11 -6.02 -9.17
N ILE A 61 -7.34 -6.99 -9.67
CA ILE A 61 -6.16 -7.53 -8.99
C ILE A 61 -4.95 -7.32 -9.90
N LEU A 62 -4.03 -6.47 -9.47
CA LEU A 62 -2.75 -6.26 -10.15
C LEU A 62 -1.70 -7.19 -9.56
N SER A 63 -1.19 -8.10 -10.38
CA SER A 63 -0.08 -8.98 -10.00
C SER A 63 1.26 -8.20 -9.97
N PRO A 64 2.28 -8.71 -9.24
CA PRO A 64 3.61 -8.11 -9.27
C PRO A 64 4.26 -8.15 -10.65
N GLY A 65 3.71 -8.95 -11.59
CA GLY A 65 4.16 -9.00 -12.98
C GLY A 65 3.49 -7.95 -13.89
N GLY A 66 2.59 -7.12 -13.34
CA GLY A 66 1.83 -6.14 -14.11
C GLY A 66 0.59 -6.70 -14.81
N GLU A 67 0.17 -7.93 -14.50
CA GLU A 67 -1.06 -8.51 -15.04
C GLU A 67 -2.26 -8.06 -14.21
N VAL A 68 -3.30 -7.57 -14.87
CA VAL A 68 -4.56 -7.16 -14.22
C VAL A 68 -5.60 -8.26 -14.43
N VAL A 69 -6.21 -8.70 -13.34
CA VAL A 69 -7.27 -9.72 -13.34
C VAL A 69 -8.54 -9.16 -12.72
N ASP A 70 -9.62 -9.19 -13.49
CA ASP A 70 -10.95 -8.76 -13.04
C ASP A 70 -11.73 -9.91 -12.40
N VAL A 71 -12.25 -9.68 -11.20
CA VAL A 71 -13.13 -10.60 -10.50
C VAL A 71 -14.39 -9.89 -9.99
N ARG A 72 -15.51 -10.61 -9.90
CA ARG A 72 -16.77 -10.01 -9.45
C ARG A 72 -16.78 -9.65 -7.98
N PHE A 73 -16.11 -10.45 -7.16
CA PHE A 73 -16.02 -10.28 -5.71
C PHE A 73 -14.71 -10.91 -5.23
N LEU A 74 -14.12 -10.36 -4.18
CA LEU A 74 -12.90 -10.87 -3.58
C LEU A 74 -13.02 -10.92 -2.06
N ASN A 75 -12.55 -12.01 -1.46
CA ASN A 75 -12.30 -12.08 -0.02
C ASN A 75 -10.80 -12.03 0.19
N LEU A 76 -10.34 -11.10 1.02
CA LEU A 76 -8.92 -10.80 1.20
C LEU A 76 -8.54 -10.91 2.68
N ASP A 77 -7.41 -11.57 2.98
CA ASP A 77 -6.87 -11.64 4.34
C ASP A 77 -6.08 -10.34 4.65
N LEU A 78 -6.59 -9.51 5.54
CA LEU A 78 -6.03 -8.21 5.91
C LEU A 78 -4.68 -8.32 6.61
N TRP A 79 -4.32 -9.46 7.17
CA TRP A 79 -3.00 -9.64 7.81
C TRP A 79 -1.84 -9.70 6.82
N GLN A 80 -2.15 -9.75 5.53
CA GLN A 80 -1.17 -9.67 4.46
C GLN A 80 -1.06 -8.26 3.87
N ILE A 81 -1.90 -7.33 4.32
CA ILE A 81 -1.99 -5.97 3.79
C ILE A 81 -1.04 -5.05 4.56
N ILE A 82 -0.26 -4.30 3.80
CA ILE A 82 0.80 -3.44 4.30
C ILE A 82 0.47 -1.95 4.15
N ALA A 83 -0.49 -1.61 3.30
CA ALA A 83 -0.96 -0.25 3.12
C ALA A 83 -2.36 -0.23 2.51
N LYS A 84 -3.08 0.86 2.74
CA LYS A 84 -4.30 1.23 2.02
C LYS A 84 -4.13 2.58 1.33
N ALA A 85 -4.82 2.76 0.22
CA ALA A 85 -5.00 4.04 -0.46
C ALA A 85 -6.50 4.31 -0.67
N THR A 86 -6.91 5.56 -0.50
CA THR A 86 -8.30 6.01 -0.54
C THR A 86 -8.46 7.31 -1.33
N GLY A 87 -9.71 7.66 -1.64
CA GLY A 87 -10.04 8.81 -2.49
C GLY A 87 -9.73 8.52 -3.96
N VAL A 88 -10.17 7.34 -4.43
CA VAL A 88 -9.92 6.86 -5.79
C VAL A 88 -10.87 7.52 -6.78
N LYS A 89 -10.38 8.40 -7.64
CA LYS A 89 -11.23 9.17 -8.57
C LYS A 89 -11.47 8.48 -9.91
N THR A 90 -10.54 7.62 -10.34
CA THR A 90 -10.54 6.92 -11.63
C THR A 90 -10.00 5.50 -11.44
N SER A 91 -10.35 4.56 -12.34
CA SER A 91 -9.78 3.20 -12.29
C SER A 91 -8.23 3.28 -12.34
N PRO A 92 -7.53 2.68 -11.36
CA PRO A 92 -6.09 2.80 -11.23
C PRO A 92 -5.31 2.03 -12.30
N PHE A 93 -5.95 1.09 -13.00
CA PHE A 93 -5.29 0.19 -13.96
C PHE A 93 -5.73 0.40 -15.42
N ASP A 94 -6.59 1.39 -15.72
CA ASP A 94 -7.18 1.61 -17.05
C ASP A 94 -6.22 2.27 -18.08
N ASN A 95 -4.91 2.24 -17.82
CA ASN A 95 -3.91 2.70 -18.76
C ASN A 95 -3.60 1.60 -19.79
N GLY A 96 -4.24 1.69 -20.96
CA GLY A 96 -4.10 0.80 -22.13
C GLY A 96 -2.71 0.70 -22.79
N LYS A 97 -1.63 0.54 -22.01
CA LYS A 97 -0.31 0.14 -22.49
C LYS A 97 0.36 -0.71 -21.43
N SER A 98 0.35 -2.02 -21.63
CA SER A 98 1.31 -2.93 -21.03
C SER A 98 2.70 -2.68 -21.63
N PRO A 99 3.72 -2.24 -20.88
CA PRO A 99 5.10 -2.32 -21.30
C PRO A 99 5.70 -3.57 -20.65
N GLY A 100 6.16 -4.49 -21.51
CA GLY A 100 6.68 -5.79 -21.10
C GLY A 100 7.87 -5.71 -20.13
N LEU A 101 7.89 -6.70 -19.24
CA LEU A 101 9.03 -7.45 -18.68
C LEU A 101 10.40 -6.77 -18.70
N CYS A 102 10.95 -6.52 -17.51
CA CYS A 102 12.37 -6.63 -17.22
C CYS A 102 12.54 -7.30 -15.84
N ILE A 103 13.18 -8.46 -15.81
CA ILE A 103 13.44 -9.26 -14.61
C ILE A 103 14.68 -8.72 -13.89
N SER A 104 14.53 -8.34 -12.63
CA SER A 104 15.63 -8.20 -11.66
C SER A 104 15.14 -8.72 -10.30
N ALA A 105 15.25 -10.03 -10.08
CA ALA A 105 15.02 -10.62 -8.78
C ALA A 105 16.28 -10.44 -7.92
N GLU A 106 16.26 -9.48 -6.99
CA GLU A 106 17.22 -9.45 -5.88
C GLU A 106 16.56 -10.08 -4.65
N GLU A 107 16.87 -11.36 -4.42
CA GLU A 107 16.59 -12.07 -3.17
C GLU A 107 17.37 -11.42 -2.03
N THR A 108 16.70 -10.60 -1.22
CA THR A 108 17.28 -10.08 0.02
C THR A 108 17.04 -11.08 1.15
N GLN A 109 18.07 -11.85 1.51
CA GLN A 109 18.12 -12.65 2.73
C GLN A 109 18.11 -11.72 3.96
N ARG A 110 17.10 -11.83 4.83
CA ARG A 110 16.98 -11.04 6.07
C ARG A 110 17.14 -11.89 7.32
N THR A 111 17.91 -11.34 8.27
CA THR A 111 18.30 -11.95 9.54
C THR A 111 17.48 -11.34 10.67
N GLU A 112 16.66 -12.18 11.31
CA GLU A 112 15.44 -11.88 12.09
C GLU A 112 15.61 -11.13 13.44
N ALA A 113 16.82 -10.65 13.82
CA ALA A 113 17.05 -10.08 15.16
C ALA A 113 17.42 -8.58 15.16
N SER A 114 17.86 -8.02 14.02
CA SER A 114 18.24 -6.60 13.88
C SER A 114 17.05 -5.70 13.52
N GLU A 115 16.01 -6.26 12.87
CA GLU A 115 14.92 -5.52 12.23
C GLU A 115 14.08 -4.69 13.22
N ARG A 116 13.86 -5.16 14.47
CA ARG A 116 13.01 -4.44 15.45
C ARG A 116 13.59 -3.12 15.96
N GLN A 117 14.91 -2.97 15.98
CA GLN A 117 15.53 -1.70 16.37
C GLN A 117 15.52 -0.72 15.19
N GLU A 118 15.79 -1.23 13.99
CA GLU A 118 15.83 -0.45 12.75
C GLU A 118 14.44 0.13 12.43
N SER A 119 13.35 -0.65 12.54
CA SER A 119 11.99 -0.14 12.31
C SER A 119 11.62 0.99 13.28
N ARG A 120 12.00 0.88 14.56
CA ARG A 120 11.72 1.92 15.57
C ARG A 120 12.51 3.20 15.32
N ASP A 121 13.76 3.08 14.90
CA ASP A 121 14.59 4.23 14.55
C ASP A 121 14.04 4.94 13.29
N LEU A 122 13.56 4.17 12.30
CA LEU A 122 12.88 4.69 11.12
C LEU A 122 11.56 5.41 11.47
N ILE A 123 10.74 4.85 12.36
CA ILE A 123 9.50 5.50 12.84
C ILE A 123 9.84 6.81 13.57
N CYS A 124 10.91 6.83 14.37
CA CYS A 124 11.36 8.06 15.04
C CYS A 124 11.85 9.12 14.05
N LEU A 125 12.49 8.73 12.96
CA LEU A 125 12.88 9.64 11.88
C LEU A 125 11.64 10.19 11.15
N LEU A 126 10.67 9.33 10.81
CA LEU A 126 9.40 9.73 10.19
C LEU A 126 8.67 10.77 11.03
N LYS A 127 8.58 10.59 12.35
CA LYS A 127 7.95 11.56 13.25
C LYS A 127 8.58 12.96 13.19
N ARG A 128 9.86 13.07 12.79
CA ARG A 128 10.55 14.36 12.59
C ARG A 128 10.38 14.93 11.19
N MET A 129 9.78 14.17 10.28
CA MET A 129 9.55 14.53 8.88
C MET A 129 8.07 14.86 8.60
N ILE A 130 7.26 15.03 9.65
CA ILE A 130 5.85 15.44 9.51
C ILE A 130 5.80 16.82 8.86
N GLY A 131 5.06 16.92 7.75
CA GLY A 131 4.99 18.09 6.88
C GLY A 131 6.03 18.14 5.77
N ASP A 132 7.02 17.23 5.76
CA ASP A 132 7.99 17.13 4.68
C ASP A 132 7.49 16.20 3.56
N LEU A 133 8.08 16.35 2.37
CA LEU A 133 7.92 15.39 1.27
C LEU A 133 8.81 14.17 1.52
N VAL A 134 8.20 13.01 1.62
CA VAL A 134 8.84 11.76 2.03
C VAL A 134 8.69 10.70 0.96
N VAL A 135 9.68 9.81 0.90
CA VAL A 135 9.61 8.58 0.14
C VAL A 135 9.72 7.43 1.13
N ILE A 136 8.68 6.61 1.19
CA ILE A 136 8.58 5.46 2.08
C ILE A 136 8.59 4.21 1.21
N THR A 137 9.48 3.28 1.53
CA THR A 137 9.52 1.97 0.89
C THR A 137 9.08 0.91 1.87
N THR A 138 8.32 -0.08 1.38
CA THR A 138 7.77 -1.15 2.22
C THR A 138 8.21 -2.53 1.74
N LEU A 139 7.95 -3.54 2.57
CA LEU A 139 7.90 -4.94 2.14
C LEU A 139 6.91 -5.06 0.97
N GLY A 140 7.08 -6.03 0.08
CA GLY A 140 6.31 -6.11 -1.18
C GLY A 140 6.81 -5.21 -2.30
N GLY A 141 7.81 -4.35 -2.05
CA GLY A 141 8.48 -3.56 -3.09
C GLY A 141 7.73 -2.31 -3.53
N PHE A 142 6.80 -1.83 -2.70
CA PHE A 142 6.08 -0.58 -2.97
C PHE A 142 6.90 0.62 -2.52
N VAL A 143 6.79 1.69 -3.30
CA VAL A 143 7.37 3.01 -2.99
C VAL A 143 6.24 4.02 -2.96
N PHE A 144 6.05 4.64 -1.81
CA PHE A 144 5.06 5.69 -1.60
C PHE A 144 5.77 7.03 -1.50
N GLN A 145 5.46 7.94 -2.42
CA GLN A 145 5.95 9.31 -2.43
C GLN A 145 4.80 10.26 -2.10
N GLY A 146 5.03 11.19 -1.19
CA GLY A 146 4.00 12.12 -0.78
C GLY A 146 4.38 13.02 0.37
N THR A 147 3.45 13.86 0.80
CA THR A 147 3.61 14.69 1.99
C THR A 147 3.18 13.92 3.24
N LEU A 148 4.07 13.80 4.23
CA LEU A 148 3.75 13.11 5.48
C LEU A 148 2.83 13.95 6.36
N GLY A 149 1.59 13.50 6.55
CA GLY A 149 0.60 14.20 7.36
C GLY A 149 0.68 13.87 8.85
N ASN A 150 0.73 12.58 9.18
CA ASN A 150 0.77 12.11 10.57
C ASN A 150 1.46 10.76 10.69
N VAL A 151 1.99 10.47 11.88
CA VAL A 151 2.57 9.17 12.24
C VAL A 151 2.05 8.78 13.61
N ASP A 152 1.10 7.85 13.65
CA ASP A 152 0.46 7.40 14.89
C ASP A 152 0.15 5.90 14.83
N ASP A 153 0.14 5.23 15.98
CA ASP A 153 -0.18 3.80 16.11
C ASP A 153 0.56 2.87 15.11
N GLU A 154 1.84 3.14 14.85
CA GLU A 154 2.66 2.41 13.87
C GLU A 154 2.10 2.49 12.43
N LEU A 155 1.33 3.53 12.14
CA LEU A 155 0.84 3.91 10.82
C LEU A 155 1.44 5.25 10.38
N ALA A 156 1.72 5.39 9.10
CA ALA A 156 2.00 6.68 8.48
C ALA A 156 0.84 7.07 7.57
N PHE A 157 0.35 8.30 7.75
CA PHE A 157 -0.65 8.94 6.92
C PHE A 157 0.05 9.88 5.97
N ILE A 158 -0.09 9.63 4.67
CA ILE A 158 0.52 10.44 3.62
C ILE A 158 -0.55 10.97 2.66
N SER A 159 -0.38 12.21 2.23
CA SER A 159 -1.03 12.71 1.03
C SER A 159 -0.19 12.26 -0.16
N VAL A 160 -0.79 11.49 -1.06
CA VAL A 160 -0.07 10.78 -2.12
C VAL A 160 0.25 11.74 -3.25
N ASP A 161 1.52 11.76 -3.67
CA ASP A 161 1.93 12.35 -4.95
C ASP A 161 2.00 11.23 -6.01
N GLU A 162 2.72 10.15 -5.69
CA GLU A 162 2.89 8.99 -6.58
C GLU A 162 3.16 7.71 -5.78
N ILE A 163 2.58 6.58 -6.23
CA ILE A 163 2.82 5.25 -5.66
C ILE A 163 3.36 4.33 -6.76
N PHE A 164 4.51 3.71 -6.52
CA PHE A 164 5.09 2.74 -7.44
C PHE A 164 4.90 1.32 -6.91
N GLY A 165 4.41 0.44 -7.77
CA GLY A 165 4.34 -1.01 -7.52
C GLY A 165 5.62 -1.74 -7.93
N PRO A 166 5.81 -2.98 -7.45
CA PRO A 166 6.89 -3.83 -7.91
C PRO A 166 6.76 -4.09 -9.42
N ALA A 167 7.86 -3.92 -10.14
CA ALA A 167 7.98 -4.15 -11.60
C ALA A 167 7.04 -3.34 -12.51
N THR A 168 6.34 -2.33 -12.00
CA THR A 168 5.56 -1.38 -12.81
C THR A 168 6.36 -0.10 -13.07
N SER A 169 6.47 0.31 -14.33
CA SER A 169 7.12 1.57 -14.71
C SER A 169 6.20 2.78 -14.67
N SER A 170 4.89 2.57 -14.48
CA SER A 170 3.87 3.60 -14.28
C SER A 170 3.47 3.63 -12.81
N GLY A 171 3.65 4.77 -12.15
CA GLY A 171 3.12 5.02 -10.82
C GLY A 171 1.62 5.33 -10.83
N ILE A 172 0.96 5.11 -9.70
CA ILE A 172 -0.39 5.58 -9.40
C ILE A 172 -0.26 7.00 -8.84
N SER A 173 -0.70 8.01 -9.57
CA SER A 173 -0.54 9.42 -9.21
C SER A 173 -1.66 9.98 -8.31
N ASP A 174 -1.45 11.19 -7.80
CA ASP A 174 -2.41 12.01 -7.03
C ASP A 174 -3.77 12.24 -7.74
N ASP A 175 -3.76 12.25 -9.07
CA ASP A 175 -4.96 12.32 -9.91
C ASP A 175 -5.86 11.10 -9.71
N VAL A 176 -5.27 9.95 -9.35
CA VAL A 176 -5.97 8.68 -9.13
C VAL A 176 -6.30 8.51 -7.66
N VAL A 177 -5.36 8.76 -6.74
CA VAL A 177 -5.49 8.49 -5.29
C VAL A 177 -5.13 9.72 -4.49
N SER A 178 -5.94 10.06 -3.47
CA SER A 178 -5.69 11.26 -2.67
C SER A 178 -4.80 11.01 -1.44
N THR A 179 -5.04 9.90 -0.74
CA THR A 179 -4.38 9.61 0.55
C THR A 179 -4.01 8.16 0.66
N ALA A 180 -2.91 7.87 1.38
CA ALA A 180 -2.52 6.52 1.73
C ALA A 180 -2.15 6.40 3.20
N VAL A 181 -2.42 5.23 3.76
CA VAL A 181 -2.08 4.83 5.12
C VAL A 181 -1.20 3.60 5.05
N ILE A 182 0.00 3.68 5.60
CA ILE A 182 1.04 2.66 5.47
C ILE A 182 1.30 2.03 6.85
N ASN A 183 1.33 0.71 6.91
CA ASN A 183 1.75 -0.05 8.09
C ASN A 183 3.27 0.03 8.25
N LEU A 184 3.73 0.68 9.30
CA LEU A 184 5.16 0.90 9.55
C LEU A 184 5.88 -0.37 10.00
N GLU A 185 5.16 -1.43 10.38
CA GLU A 185 5.76 -2.76 10.57
C GLU A 185 6.29 -3.33 9.24
N ALA A 186 5.74 -2.88 8.11
CA ALA A 186 6.22 -3.26 6.79
C ALA A 186 7.30 -2.32 6.24
N ILE A 187 7.80 -1.35 7.02
CA ILE A 187 8.73 -0.36 6.50
C ILE A 187 10.12 -0.95 6.24
N THR A 188 10.74 -0.55 5.12
CA THR A 188 12.09 -1.00 4.78
C THR A 188 13.08 0.15 4.69
N SER A 189 12.65 1.33 4.22
CA SER A 189 13.45 2.54 4.28
C SER A 189 12.58 3.80 4.16
N VAL A 190 13.13 4.91 4.63
CA VAL A 190 12.53 6.25 4.55
C VAL A 190 13.60 7.23 4.10
N SER A 191 13.27 8.10 3.16
CA SER A 191 14.08 9.25 2.80
C SER A 191 13.23 10.50 2.68
N ARG A 192 13.86 11.66 2.90
CA ARG A 192 13.28 12.92 2.43
C ARG A 192 13.45 12.94 0.93
N SER A 193 12.38 13.27 0.22
CA SER A 193 12.54 13.62 -1.18
C SER A 193 13.35 14.91 -1.24
N ALA A 194 14.52 14.84 -1.86
CA ALA A 194 15.27 16.04 -2.15
C ALA A 194 14.55 16.74 -3.28
N GLU A 195 13.89 17.87 -2.98
CA GLU A 195 13.67 18.87 -4.00
C GLU A 195 15.06 19.25 -4.51
N CYS A 196 15.42 18.75 -5.70
CA CYS A 196 16.60 19.21 -6.42
C CYS A 196 16.38 20.70 -6.74
N CYS A 197 16.88 21.56 -5.86
CA CYS A 197 17.16 22.96 -6.17
C CYS A 197 18.44 23.07 -7.02
#